data_AF-A0A1A7C010-F1
#
_entry.id   AF-A0A1A7C010-F1
#
_cell.length_a   1.000
_cell.length_b   1.000
_cell.length_c   1.000
_cell.angle_alpha   90.00
_cell.angle_beta   90.00
_cell.angle_gamma   90.00
#
_symmetry.space_group_name_H-M   'P 1'
#
loop_
_entity.id
_entity.type
_entity.pdbx_description
1 polymer ?
#
loop_
_entity_poly.entity_id
_entity_poly.type
_entity_poly.pdbx_seq_one_letter_code
_entity_poly.pdbx_strand_id
1 'polypeptide(L)'
;MDTIKIVSTDLRTQGPFVVINTSDFNPDVHELYGGQELGAPSERVPTMAELLAARDQLLERERELAAEKERVAEQARANEVEAQRLYGERAAAADAATKAAVEKVAADKAAAKAAEKAAGDKK
;
A
#
# COMPACT_ATOMS: atom_id res chain seq x y z
N MET A 1 37.63 2.04 -17.57
CA MET A 1 38.46 1.75 -18.76
C MET A 1 37.65 0.78 -19.59
N ASP A 2 37.09 1.27 -20.68
CA ASP A 2 36.25 0.46 -21.56
C ASP A 2 37.14 -0.23 -22.58
N THR A 3 36.82 -1.49 -22.88
CA THR A 3 37.62 -2.33 -23.79
C THR A 3 36.73 -2.95 -24.85
N ILE A 4 37.29 -3.14 -26.04
CA ILE A 4 36.59 -3.71 -27.19
C ILE A 4 37.41 -4.82 -27.84
N LYS A 5 36.73 -5.69 -28.60
CA LYS A 5 37.37 -6.75 -29.38
C LYS A 5 37.50 -6.32 -30.83
N ILE A 6 38.71 -6.40 -31.35
CA ILE A 6 39.00 -6.15 -32.77
C ILE A 6 39.52 -7.41 -33.44
N VAL A 7 39.34 -7.52 -34.75
CA VAL A 7 39.88 -8.60 -35.57
C VAL A 7 41.40 -8.58 -35.45
N SER A 8 41.98 -9.73 -35.12
CA SER A 8 43.43 -9.86 -34.98
C SER A 8 44.13 -9.75 -36.33
N THR A 9 45.24 -9.02 -36.36
CA THR A 9 46.10 -8.93 -37.55
C THR A 9 46.99 -10.17 -37.74
N ASP A 10 47.25 -10.93 -36.68
CA ASP A 10 47.99 -12.20 -36.73
C ASP A 10 47.22 -13.33 -36.03
N LEU A 11 46.48 -14.08 -36.84
CA LEU A 11 45.67 -15.23 -36.41
C LEU A 11 46.50 -16.37 -35.79
N ARG A 12 47.78 -16.50 -36.16
CA ARG A 12 48.61 -17.64 -35.75
C ARG A 12 49.17 -17.49 -34.34
N THR A 13 49.39 -16.25 -33.89
CA THR A 13 50.00 -15.97 -32.59
C THR A 13 49.01 -15.38 -31.59
N GLN A 14 48.04 -14.59 -32.06
CA GLN A 14 47.10 -13.85 -31.20
C GLN A 14 45.69 -14.43 -31.20
N GLY A 15 45.40 -15.40 -32.08
CA GLY A 15 44.07 -15.96 -32.25
C GLY A 15 43.14 -15.05 -33.06
N PRO A 16 41.82 -15.30 -33.06
CA PRO A 16 40.88 -14.63 -33.96
C PRO A 16 40.59 -13.16 -33.62
N PHE A 17 40.84 -12.72 -32.39
CA PHE A 17 40.59 -11.35 -31.94
C PHE A 17 41.62 -10.91 -30.90
N VAL A 18 41.80 -9.60 -30.79
CA VAL A 18 42.54 -8.97 -29.69
C VAL A 18 41.68 -7.96 -28.95
N VAL A 19 41.93 -7.81 -27.65
CA VAL A 19 41.21 -6.85 -26.80
C VAL A 19 42.07 -5.61 -26.66
N ILE A 20 41.52 -4.45 -27.00
CA ILE A 20 42.18 -3.15 -26.86
C ILE A 20 41.32 -2.21 -26.01
N ASN A 21 41.93 -1.15 -25.48
CA ASN A 21 41.14 -0.08 -24.89
C ASN A 21 40.37 0.65 -26.00
N THR A 22 39.17 1.12 -25.67
CA THR A 22 38.36 1.90 -26.61
C THR A 22 39.08 3.17 -27.08
N SER A 23 39.96 3.76 -26.25
CA SER A 23 40.78 4.93 -26.60
C SER A 23 41.81 4.65 -27.70
N ASP A 24 42.23 3.40 -27.85
CA ASP A 24 43.27 2.99 -28.79
C ASP A 24 42.66 2.46 -30.10
N PHE A 25 41.33 2.50 -30.23
CA PHE A 25 40.63 2.05 -31.43
C PHE A 25 40.77 3.08 -32.56
N ASN A 26 41.19 2.60 -33.73
CA ASN A 26 41.22 3.37 -34.95
C ASN A 26 40.39 2.65 -36.02
N PRO A 27 39.24 3.19 -36.48
CA PRO A 27 38.39 2.53 -37.46
C PRO A 27 39.04 2.36 -38.85
N ASP A 28 40.08 3.13 -39.17
CA ASP A 28 40.79 2.99 -40.44
C ASP A 28 41.74 1.77 -40.44
N VAL A 29 42.07 1.25 -39.26
CA VAL A 29 43.07 0.18 -39.08
C VAL A 29 42.46 -1.06 -38.42
N HIS A 30 41.48 -0.87 -37.55
CA HIS A 30 40.89 -1.93 -36.74
C HIS A 30 39.45 -2.22 -37.18
N GLU A 31 39.17 -3.49 -37.45
CA GLU A 31 37.82 -4.00 -37.66
C GLU A 31 37.28 -4.58 -36.36
N LEU A 32 36.01 -4.33 -36.02
CA LEU A 32 35.41 -4.86 -34.80
C LEU A 32 35.11 -6.36 -34.95
N TYR A 33 35.55 -7.16 -33.99
CA TYR A 33 35.34 -8.61 -34.05
C TYR A 33 33.92 -8.97 -33.62
N GLY A 34 33.17 -9.64 -34.51
CA GLY A 34 31.84 -10.18 -34.19
C GLY A 34 30.69 -9.17 -34.25
N GLY A 35 30.82 -8.10 -35.05
CA GLY A 35 29.73 -7.13 -35.27
C GLY A 35 29.37 -6.28 -34.05
N GLN A 36 30.32 -6.11 -33.14
CA GLN A 36 30.14 -5.36 -31.90
C GLN A 36 30.02 -3.86 -32.22
N GLU A 37 28.90 -3.21 -31.88
CA GLU A 37 28.79 -1.75 -32.01
C GLU A 37 29.51 -1.05 -30.85
N LEU A 38 30.31 -0.03 -31.20
CA LEU A 38 31.02 0.84 -30.26
C LEU A 38 30.04 1.85 -29.64
N GLY A 39 29.25 1.38 -28.68
CA GLY A 39 28.30 2.22 -27.97
C GLY A 39 27.31 1.37 -27.19
N ALA A 40 27.14 1.65 -25.91
CA ALA A 40 26.22 0.99 -24.99
C ALA A 40 24.80 0.81 -25.58
N PRO A 41 23.98 -0.14 -25.07
CA PRO A 41 22.54 -0.10 -25.32
C PRO A 41 22.06 1.29 -24.91
N SER A 42 21.70 2.11 -25.89
CA SER A 42 21.20 3.45 -25.62
C SER A 42 19.91 3.27 -24.84
N GLU A 43 19.95 3.56 -23.54
CA GLU A 43 18.76 3.80 -22.75
C GLU A 43 17.94 4.82 -23.54
N ARG A 44 16.83 4.34 -24.11
CA ARG A 44 16.01 5.16 -25.00
C ARG A 44 15.49 6.31 -24.17
N VAL A 45 15.98 7.52 -24.45
CA VAL A 45 15.48 8.72 -23.81
C VAL A 45 14.00 8.87 -24.17
N PRO A 46 13.10 9.05 -23.19
CA PRO A 46 11.69 9.27 -23.47
C PRO A 46 11.51 10.46 -24.40
N THR A 47 10.69 10.26 -25.41
CA THR A 47 10.29 11.32 -26.34
C THR A 47 9.43 12.35 -25.62
N MET A 48 9.40 13.58 -26.12
CA MET A 48 8.55 14.65 -25.58
C MET A 48 7.07 14.23 -25.55
N ALA A 49 6.61 13.45 -26.55
CA ALA A 49 5.25 12.93 -26.59
C ALA A 49 4.96 11.97 -25.42
N GLU A 50 5.91 11.09 -25.09
CA GLU A 50 5.79 10.16 -23.95
C GLU A 50 5.76 10.93 -22.61
N LEU A 51 6.57 11.99 -22.48
CA LEU A 51 6.56 12.83 -21.28
C LEU A 51 5.24 13.59 -21.11
N LEU A 52 4.68 14.14 -22.20
CA LEU A 52 3.38 14.81 -22.17
C LEU A 52 2.25 13.82 -21.85
N ALA A 53 2.27 12.63 -22.44
CA ALA A 53 1.29 11.58 -22.14
C ALA A 53 1.38 11.14 -20.67
N ALA A 54 2.59 10.96 -20.13
CA ALA A 54 2.80 10.62 -18.72
C ALA A 54 2.32 11.74 -17.78
N ARG A 55 2.53 13.01 -18.14
CA ARG A 55 2.00 14.15 -17.37
C ARG A 55 0.47 14.13 -17.35
N ASP A 56 -0.17 13.90 -18.49
CA ASP A 56 -1.63 13.94 -18.57
C ASP A 56 -2.25 12.76 -17.78
N GLN A 57 -1.63 11.58 -17.83
CA GLN A 57 -2.01 10.44 -16.98
C GLN A 57 -1.84 10.74 -15.48
N LEU A 58 -0.77 11.46 -15.11
CA LEU A 58 -0.54 11.85 -13.73
C LEU A 58 -1.63 12.81 -13.23
N LEU A 59 -2.02 13.80 -14.05
CA LEU A 59 -3.09 14.73 -13.72
C LEU A 59 -4.46 14.03 -13.56
N GLU A 60 -4.73 13.03 -14.39
CA GLU A 60 -5.94 12.21 -14.25
C GLU A 60 -5.94 11.41 -12.95
N ARG A 61 -4.82 10.74 -12.65
CA ARG A 61 -4.61 10.01 -11.38
C ARG A 61 -4.77 10.90 -10.16
N GLU A 62 -4.27 12.14 -10.21
CA GLU A 62 -4.43 13.11 -9.12
C GLU A 62 -5.90 13.48 -8.87
N ARG A 63 -6.69 13.62 -9.94
CA ARG A 63 -8.14 13.88 -9.82
C ARG A 63 -8.88 12.68 -9.24
N GLU A 64 -8.56 11.48 -9.71
CA GLU A 64 -9.12 10.23 -9.16
C GLU A 64 -8.81 10.10 -7.66
N LEU A 65 -7.55 10.35 -7.28
CA LEU A 65 -7.11 10.30 -5.89
C LEU A 65 -7.80 11.35 -5.02
N ALA A 66 -8.02 12.57 -5.55
CA ALA A 66 -8.76 13.60 -4.84
C ALA A 66 -10.21 13.17 -4.59
N ALA A 67 -10.89 12.63 -5.60
CA ALA A 67 -12.25 12.12 -5.48
C ALA A 67 -12.36 10.90 -4.54
N GLU A 68 -11.34 10.04 -4.51
CA GLU A 68 -11.28 8.92 -3.57
C GLU A 68 -11.07 9.40 -2.13
N LYS A 69 -10.17 10.36 -1.90
CA LYS A 69 -9.97 10.98 -0.58
C LYS A 69 -11.25 11.61 -0.04
N GLU A 70 -12.02 12.28 -0.89
CA GLU A 70 -13.31 12.85 -0.51
C GLU A 70 -14.30 11.76 -0.10
N ARG A 71 -14.44 10.69 -0.89
CA ARG A 71 -15.30 9.54 -0.55
C ARG A 71 -14.91 8.88 0.77
N VAL A 72 -13.62 8.67 1.00
CA VAL A 72 -13.11 8.09 2.25
C VAL A 72 -13.39 9.01 3.43
N ALA A 73 -13.20 10.33 3.28
CA ALA A 73 -13.50 11.30 4.33
C ALA A 73 -15.00 11.37 4.66
N GLU A 74 -15.86 11.29 3.65
CA GLU A 74 -17.31 11.21 3.84
C GLU A 74 -17.70 9.92 4.59
N GLN A 75 -17.16 8.78 4.17
CA GLN A 75 -17.41 7.50 4.83
C GLN A 75 -16.89 7.50 6.28
N ALA A 76 -15.72 8.09 6.55
CA ALA A 76 -15.20 8.23 7.90
C ALA A 76 -16.16 9.04 8.80
N ARG A 77 -16.67 10.17 8.30
CA ARG A 77 -17.67 10.97 9.03
C ARG A 77 -18.96 10.21 9.30
N ALA A 78 -19.47 9.47 8.31
CA ALA A 78 -20.66 8.64 8.49
C ALA A 78 -20.43 7.55 9.56
N ASN A 79 -19.29 6.88 9.51
CA ASN A 79 -18.90 5.85 10.47
C ASN A 79 -18.74 6.42 11.88
N GLU A 80 -18.17 7.62 12.04
CA GLU A 80 -18.04 8.29 13.34
C GLU A 80 -19.41 8.60 13.96
N VAL A 81 -20.34 9.13 13.17
CA VAL A 81 -21.72 9.41 13.62
C VAL A 81 -22.42 8.12 14.04
N GLU A 82 -22.30 7.06 13.24
CA GLU A 82 -22.91 5.77 13.56
C GLU A 82 -22.28 5.15 14.81
N ALA A 83 -20.96 5.22 14.97
CA ALA A 83 -20.27 4.76 16.16
C ALA A 83 -20.78 5.49 17.41
N GLN A 84 -20.92 6.82 17.36
CA GLN A 84 -21.47 7.60 18.47
C GLN A 84 -22.91 7.19 18.82
N ARG A 85 -23.76 6.96 17.82
CA ARG A 85 -25.12 6.44 18.03
C ARG A 85 -25.10 5.10 18.74
N LEU A 86 -24.30 4.16 18.26
CA LEU A 86 -24.16 2.82 18.86
C LEU A 86 -23.62 2.89 20.30
N TYR A 87 -22.67 3.78 20.58
CA TYR A 87 -22.20 4.02 21.95
C TYR A 87 -23.31 4.54 22.86
N GLY A 88 -24.10 5.51 22.39
CA GLY A 88 -25.24 6.03 23.13
C GLY A 88 -26.30 4.95 23.42
N GLU A 89 -26.64 4.14 22.42
CA GLU A 89 -27.58 3.02 22.57
C GLU A 89 -27.07 1.97 23.54
N ARG A 90 -25.78 1.63 23.48
CA ARG A 90 -25.17 0.68 24.40
C ARG A 90 -25.16 1.20 25.84
N ALA A 91 -24.88 2.49 26.03
CA ALA A 91 -24.94 3.12 27.35
C ALA A 91 -26.36 3.10 27.91
N ALA A 92 -27.36 3.50 27.11
CA ALA A 92 -28.76 3.47 27.51
C ALA A 92 -29.24 2.05 27.87
N ALA A 93 -28.84 1.04 27.09
CA ALA A 93 -29.15 -0.35 27.37
C ALA A 93 -28.51 -0.85 28.68
N ALA A 94 -27.26 -0.45 28.95
CA ALA A 94 -26.56 -0.79 30.20
C ALA A 94 -27.23 -0.14 31.42
N ASP A 95 -27.64 1.12 31.32
CA ASP A 95 -28.36 1.83 32.37
C ASP A 95 -29.73 1.18 32.64
N ALA A 96 -30.47 0.83 31.59
CA ALA A 96 -31.75 0.14 31.70
C ALA A 96 -31.59 -1.24 32.36
N ALA A 97 -30.58 -2.02 31.96
CA ALA A 97 -30.29 -3.32 32.57
C ALA A 97 -29.93 -3.18 34.05
N THR A 98 -29.15 -2.16 34.42
CA THR A 98 -28.78 -1.89 35.81
C THR A 98 -30.02 -1.53 36.64
N LYS A 99 -30.89 -0.65 36.15
CA LYS A 99 -32.16 -0.31 36.83
C LYS A 99 -33.04 -1.54 37.03
N ALA A 100 -33.23 -2.34 35.98
CA ALA A 100 -34.02 -3.57 36.06
C ALA A 100 -33.45 -4.57 37.08
N ALA A 101 -32.12 -4.70 37.15
CA ALA A 101 -31.48 -5.56 38.15
C ALA A 101 -31.72 -5.05 39.59
N VAL A 102 -31.62 -3.74 39.83
CA VAL A 102 -31.90 -3.13 41.14
C VAL A 102 -33.36 -3.34 41.55
N GLU A 103 -34.30 -3.09 40.63
CA GLU A 103 -35.73 -3.32 40.87
C GLU A 103 -36.03 -4.77 41.20
N LYS A 104 -35.43 -5.72 40.47
CA LYS A 104 -35.56 -7.15 40.74
C LYS A 104 -35.03 -7.51 42.13
N VAL A 105 -33.85 -7.03 42.51
CA VAL A 105 -33.29 -7.27 43.86
C VAL A 105 -34.19 -6.69 44.95
N ALA A 106 -34.79 -5.52 44.73
CA ALA A 106 -35.74 -4.93 45.67
C ALA A 106 -37.02 -5.77 45.81
N ALA A 107 -37.58 -6.24 44.68
CA ALA A 107 -38.74 -7.12 44.66
C ALA A 107 -38.47 -8.46 45.36
N ASP A 108 -37.32 -9.09 45.08
CA ASP A 108 -36.90 -10.35 45.70
C ASP A 108 -36.77 -10.20 47.23
N LYS A 109 -36.19 -9.08 47.71
CA LYS A 109 -36.10 -8.77 49.15
C LYS A 109 -37.48 -8.57 49.78
N ALA A 110 -38.40 -7.90 49.10
CA ALA A 110 -39.77 -7.71 49.61
C ALA A 110 -40.53 -9.04 49.69
N ALA A 111 -40.40 -9.88 48.67
CA ALA A 111 -40.98 -11.22 48.65
C ALA A 111 -40.42 -12.10 49.78
N ALA A 112 -39.10 -12.07 50.00
CA ALA A 112 -38.47 -12.81 51.10
C ALA A 112 -39.00 -12.38 52.48
N LYS A 113 -39.10 -11.07 52.74
CA LYS A 113 -39.68 -10.54 53.99
C LYS A 113 -41.14 -10.94 54.18
N ALA A 114 -41.93 -10.94 53.12
CA ALA A 114 -43.33 -11.35 53.20
C ALA A 114 -43.47 -12.85 53.52
N ALA A 115 -42.62 -13.70 52.92
CA ALA A 115 -42.59 -15.12 53.21
C ALA A 115 -42.17 -15.43 54.66
N GLU A 116 -41.17 -14.71 55.18
CA GLU A 116 -40.71 -14.87 56.56
C GLU A 116 -41.80 -14.48 57.58
N LYS A 117 -42.54 -13.38 57.33
CA LYS A 117 -43.68 -12.97 58.15
C LYS A 117 -44.81 -14.03 58.15
N ALA A 118 -45.13 -14.59 56.98
CA ALA A 118 -46.17 -15.62 56.86
C ALA A 118 -45.80 -16.95 57.53
N ALA A 119 -44.51 -17.25 57.68
CA ALA A 119 -44.02 -18.43 58.40
C ALA A 119 -44.00 -18.23 59.92
N GLY A 120 -43.75 -17.00 60.40
CA GLY A 120 -43.76 -16.64 61.81
C GLY A 120 -45.15 -16.67 62.47
N ASP A 121 -46.20 -16.30 61.74
CA ASP A 121 -47.60 -16.28 62.25
C ASP A 121 -48.23 -17.69 62.39
N LYS A 122 -47.55 -18.75 61.95
CA LYS A 122 -48.04 -20.15 62.02
C LYS A 122 -47.43 -20.96 63.19
N LYS A 123 -46.72 -20.30 64.11
CA LYS A 123 -46.16 -20.89 65.33
C LYS A 123 -46.90 -20.40 66.56
#